data_AF-A0A1F6C2F5-F1
#
_entry.id   AF-A0A1F6C2F5-F1
#
_cell.length_a   1.000
_cell.length_b   1.000
_cell.length_c   1.000
_cell.angle_alpha   90.00
_cell.angle_beta   90.00
_cell.angle_gamma   90.00
#
_symmetry.space_group_name_H-M   'P 1'
#
loop_
_entity.id
_entity.type
_entity.pdbx_description
1 polymer ?
#
loop_
_entity_poly.entity_id
_entity_poly.type
_entity_poly.pdbx_seq_one_letter_code
_entity_poly.pdbx_strand_id
1 'polypeptide(L)'
;MVFLNLLNNPEVIRWCYEGITEVSLKNTESEEKLKQVKEIEKIWGNNVIKTSGGKQWTTILCQELVMEGLIKLGRKNVRKTQPMRSSIRDKNYDPDLECDDYVYEVKGRSWCTPGTAGEKILGVPLKYGELPRLYKKPLQIVLVGYQEYEAREKFAFGDLLDNNNQTPELRESLAFYKEHNIQYMAFTDILKKIGHSYGSWK
;
A
#
# COMPACT_ATOMS: atom_id res chain seq x y z
N MET A 1 -14.28 -10.87 13.20
CA MET A 1 -13.04 -10.17 12.82
C MET A 1 -12.74 -9.19 13.94
N VAL A 2 -11.55 -9.22 14.53
CA VAL A 2 -11.18 -8.30 15.62
C VAL A 2 -10.53 -7.09 14.96
N PHE A 3 -11.21 -5.94 14.98
CA PHE A 3 -10.63 -4.69 14.49
C PHE A 3 -9.52 -4.23 15.44
N LEU A 4 -8.36 -3.91 14.89
CA LEU A 4 -7.24 -3.36 15.64
C LEU A 4 -7.49 -1.89 16.04
N ASN A 5 -8.45 -1.23 15.38
CA ASN A 5 -8.79 0.18 15.54
C ASN A 5 -7.58 1.10 15.30
N LEU A 6 -6.80 0.77 14.28
CA LEU A 6 -5.55 1.43 13.91
C LEU A 6 -5.77 2.89 13.54
N LEU A 7 -6.89 3.20 12.90
CA LEU A 7 -7.21 4.59 12.49
C LEU A 7 -7.49 5.53 13.67
N ASN A 8 -7.70 5.00 14.88
CA ASN A 8 -7.84 5.81 16.09
C ASN A 8 -6.49 6.19 16.71
N ASN A 9 -5.37 5.66 16.19
CA ASN A 9 -4.03 5.95 16.69
C ASN A 9 -3.35 7.05 15.84
N PRO A 10 -3.14 8.27 16.36
CA PRO A 10 -2.52 9.36 15.62
C PRO A 10 -1.11 9.04 15.11
N GLU A 11 -0.32 8.24 15.84
CA GLU A 11 1.02 7.85 15.39
C GLU A 11 0.97 6.92 14.18
N VAL A 12 -0.03 6.05 14.09
CA VAL A 12 -0.24 5.16 12.95
C VAL A 12 -0.70 5.96 11.73
N ILE A 13 -1.60 6.92 11.94
CA ILE A 13 -1.97 7.87 10.88
C ILE A 13 -0.73 8.61 10.40
N ARG A 14 0.07 9.19 11.31
CA ARG A 14 1.34 9.86 10.98
C ARG A 14 2.28 8.93 10.21
N TRP A 15 2.41 7.66 10.60
CA TRP A 15 3.28 6.69 9.91
C TRP A 15 2.91 6.48 8.44
N CYS A 16 1.63 6.66 8.07
CA CYS A 16 1.21 6.63 6.67
C CYS A 16 1.76 7.80 5.85
N TYR A 17 2.13 8.90 6.52
CA TYR A 17 2.61 10.16 5.95
C TYR A 17 4.08 10.48 6.26
N GLU A 18 4.78 9.73 7.09
CA GLU A 18 6.21 9.91 7.37
C GLU A 18 6.75 8.79 8.27
N GLY A 19 8.07 8.67 8.39
CA GLY A 19 8.69 7.76 9.35
C GLY A 19 8.37 8.14 10.80
N ILE A 20 8.42 7.17 11.70
CA ILE A 20 8.28 7.41 13.15
C ILE A 20 9.55 8.00 13.80
N THR A 21 10.64 8.08 13.03
CA THR A 21 11.94 8.63 13.42
C THR A 21 12.35 9.70 12.43
N GLU A 22 13.17 10.66 12.88
CA GLU A 22 13.73 11.67 11.98
C GLU A 22 14.56 11.03 10.87
N VAL A 23 15.40 10.05 11.21
CA VAL A 23 16.22 9.29 10.26
C VAL A 23 15.35 8.26 9.55
N SER A 24 15.36 8.26 8.21
CA SER A 24 14.64 7.31 7.37
C SER A 24 15.24 7.23 5.96
N LEU A 25 14.70 6.37 5.10
CA LEU A 25 15.03 6.30 3.67
C LEU A 25 14.71 7.58 2.90
N LYS A 26 13.98 8.53 3.50
CA LYS A 26 13.72 9.85 2.93
C LYS A 26 14.95 10.75 2.97
N ASN A 27 15.83 10.59 3.97
CA ASN A 27 16.91 11.55 4.23
C ASN A 27 18.30 10.94 4.44
N THR A 28 18.43 9.61 4.36
CA THR A 28 19.73 8.95 4.42
C THR A 28 19.75 7.64 3.65
N GLU A 29 20.93 7.31 3.12
CA GLU A 29 21.26 6.00 2.54
C GLU A 29 22.24 5.21 3.40
N SER A 30 22.74 5.80 4.51
CA SER A 30 23.65 5.13 5.45
C SER A 30 23.03 3.86 6.04
N GLU A 31 23.59 2.71 5.70
CA GLU A 31 23.14 1.41 6.20
C GLU A 31 23.19 1.30 7.72
N GLU A 32 24.24 1.87 8.34
CA GLU A 32 24.40 1.87 9.80
C GLU A 32 23.26 2.61 10.49
N LYS A 33 22.95 3.83 10.03
CA LYS A 33 21.83 4.63 10.55
C LYS A 33 20.49 3.92 10.34
N LEU A 34 20.27 3.39 9.14
CA LEU A 34 19.04 2.67 8.78
C LEU A 34 18.85 1.39 9.58
N LYS A 35 19.92 0.67 9.92
CA LYS A 35 19.86 -0.54 10.75
C LYS A 35 19.32 -0.24 12.14
N GLN A 36 19.70 0.88 12.75
CA GLN A 36 19.23 1.29 14.06
C GLN A 36 17.74 1.66 14.02
N VAL A 37 17.33 2.54 13.10
CA VAL A 37 15.92 2.96 13.00
C VAL A 37 14.99 1.86 12.51
N LYS A 38 15.48 0.89 11.73
CA LYS A 38 14.71 -0.28 11.34
C LYS A 38 14.27 -1.12 12.53
N GLU A 39 15.12 -1.29 13.55
CA GLU A 39 14.73 -2.06 14.74
C GLU A 39 13.74 -1.27 15.60
N ILE A 40 13.89 0.05 15.70
CA ILE A 40 12.92 0.95 16.35
C ILE A 40 11.54 0.84 15.66
N GLU A 41 11.51 0.98 14.34
CA GLU A 41 10.29 0.88 13.53
C GLU A 41 9.63 -0.50 13.63
N LYS A 42 10.44 -1.56 13.66
CA LYS A 42 9.96 -2.93 13.85
C LYS A 42 9.37 -3.15 15.24
N ILE A 43 9.99 -2.65 16.31
CA ILE A 43 9.46 -2.76 17.67
C ILE A 43 8.12 -2.01 17.77
N TRP A 44 8.09 -0.77 17.29
CA TRP A 44 6.87 0.04 17.22
C TRP A 44 5.76 -0.70 16.44
N GLY A 45 6.07 -1.19 15.25
CA GLY A 45 5.12 -1.88 14.40
C GLY A 45 4.51 -3.13 15.04
N ASN A 46 5.35 -3.96 15.68
CA ASN A 46 4.88 -5.15 16.42
C ASN A 46 3.98 -4.77 17.62
N ASN A 47 4.30 -3.69 18.33
CA ASN A 47 3.47 -3.18 19.43
C ASN A 47 2.11 -2.70 18.93
N VAL A 48 2.08 -1.98 17.81
CA VAL A 48 0.84 -1.47 17.18
C VAL A 48 -0.10 -2.62 16.80
N ILE A 49 0.41 -3.65 16.11
CA ILE A 49 -0.42 -4.78 15.67
C ILE A 49 -0.67 -5.82 16.77
N LYS A 50 -0.13 -5.61 17.99
CA LYS A 50 -0.28 -6.49 19.16
C LYS A 50 0.13 -7.93 18.90
N THR A 51 1.14 -8.16 18.03
CA THR A 51 1.66 -9.51 17.76
C THR A 51 3.05 -9.69 18.35
N SER A 52 3.26 -10.81 19.02
CA SER A 52 4.57 -11.34 19.40
C SER A 52 4.98 -12.44 18.41
N GLY A 53 6.20 -12.37 17.85
CA GLY A 53 6.79 -13.52 17.13
C GLY A 53 7.10 -13.37 15.63
N GLY A 54 7.51 -12.20 15.13
CA GLY A 54 8.31 -12.15 13.90
C GLY A 54 7.57 -12.37 12.56
N LYS A 55 6.23 -12.30 12.52
CA LYS A 55 5.51 -12.12 11.25
C LYS A 55 5.92 -10.79 10.61
N GLN A 56 5.78 -10.67 9.28
CA GLN A 56 6.01 -9.40 8.57
C GLN A 56 4.99 -8.35 9.03
N TRP A 57 5.35 -7.61 10.09
CA TRP A 57 4.46 -6.66 10.76
C TRP A 57 3.90 -5.60 9.81
N THR A 58 4.69 -5.16 8.82
CA THR A 58 4.26 -4.20 7.79
C THR A 58 3.11 -4.73 6.95
N THR A 59 3.13 -6.02 6.59
CA THR A 59 2.07 -6.64 5.78
C THR A 59 0.76 -6.63 6.54
N ILE A 60 0.77 -7.05 7.81
CA ILE A 60 -0.41 -7.06 8.67
C ILE A 60 -0.91 -5.62 8.89
N LEU A 61 -0.03 -4.71 9.30
CA LEU A 61 -0.37 -3.32 9.55
C LEU A 61 -1.06 -2.68 8.34
N CYS A 62 -0.47 -2.83 7.16
CA CYS A 62 -0.99 -2.19 5.95
C CYS A 62 -2.31 -2.81 5.48
N GLN A 63 -2.45 -4.14 5.52
CA GLN A 63 -3.71 -4.78 5.15
C GLN A 63 -4.85 -4.37 6.08
N GLU A 64 -4.60 -4.33 7.40
CA GLU A 64 -5.62 -3.92 8.38
C GLU A 64 -5.96 -2.43 8.27
N LEU A 65 -4.96 -1.56 8.02
CA LEU A 65 -5.19 -0.13 7.73
C LEU A 65 -6.08 0.07 6.50
N VAL A 66 -5.77 -0.62 5.41
CA VAL A 66 -6.57 -0.53 4.18
C VAL A 66 -7.99 -1.06 4.43
N MET A 67 -8.14 -2.18 5.12
CA MET A 67 -9.45 -2.72 5.47
C MET A 67 -10.28 -1.73 6.29
N GLU A 68 -9.73 -1.18 7.38
CA GLU A 68 -10.41 -0.18 8.21
C GLU A 68 -10.75 1.08 7.40
N GLY A 69 -9.83 1.55 6.58
CA GLY A 69 -10.02 2.72 5.71
C GLY A 69 -11.15 2.53 4.70
N LEU A 70 -11.21 1.37 4.05
CA LEU A 70 -12.28 1.03 3.09
C LEU A 70 -13.65 0.96 3.77
N ILE A 71 -13.73 0.39 4.97
CA ILE A 71 -14.97 0.33 5.75
C ILE A 71 -15.42 1.75 6.13
N LYS A 72 -14.51 2.59 6.62
CA LYS A 72 -14.80 3.99 6.96
C LYS A 72 -15.17 4.84 5.74
N LEU A 73 -14.61 4.52 4.57
CA LEU A 73 -15.00 5.12 3.29
C LEU A 73 -16.42 4.69 2.84
N GLY A 74 -17.03 3.71 3.51
CA GLY A 74 -18.39 3.25 3.24
C GLY A 74 -18.50 2.08 2.27
N ARG A 75 -17.38 1.42 1.93
CA ARG A 75 -17.39 0.22 1.07
C ARG A 75 -18.19 -0.90 1.75
N LYS A 76 -19.01 -1.60 0.96
CA LYS A 76 -19.85 -2.71 1.44
C LYS A 76 -19.11 -4.04 1.35
N ASN A 77 -19.31 -4.89 2.37
CA ASN A 77 -18.77 -6.25 2.47
C ASN A 77 -17.24 -6.35 2.29
N VAL A 78 -16.49 -5.41 2.87
CA VAL A 78 -15.02 -5.46 2.89
C VAL A 78 -14.54 -6.70 3.66
N ARG A 79 -13.69 -7.51 3.02
CA ARG A 79 -13.19 -8.79 3.55
C ARG A 79 -11.89 -9.20 2.86
N LYS A 80 -11.23 -10.24 3.38
CA LYS A 80 -10.14 -10.92 2.66
C LYS A 80 -10.68 -11.67 1.47
N THR A 81 -9.91 -11.73 0.38
CA THR A 81 -10.36 -12.46 -0.81
C THR A 81 -10.34 -13.97 -0.59
N GLN A 82 -11.04 -14.68 -1.49
CA GLN A 82 -10.81 -16.10 -1.71
C GLN A 82 -9.86 -16.28 -2.90
N PRO A 83 -8.90 -17.22 -2.86
CA PRO A 83 -7.99 -17.44 -3.97
C PRO A 83 -8.71 -17.83 -5.25
N MET A 84 -8.22 -17.34 -6.40
CA MET A 84 -8.75 -17.66 -7.73
C MET A 84 -7.71 -18.36 -8.59
N ARG A 85 -8.11 -19.42 -9.27
CA ARG A 85 -7.24 -20.18 -10.16
C ARG A 85 -6.86 -19.38 -11.40
N SER A 86 -5.58 -19.36 -11.78
CA SER A 86 -5.16 -18.77 -13.05
C SER A 86 -5.72 -19.55 -14.24
N SER A 87 -6.08 -18.86 -15.31
CA SER A 87 -6.59 -19.50 -16.54
C SER A 87 -5.51 -20.17 -17.38
N ILE A 88 -4.24 -19.78 -17.21
CA ILE A 88 -3.15 -20.23 -18.09
C ILE A 88 -1.97 -20.83 -17.32
N ARG A 89 -1.94 -20.72 -15.99
CA ARG A 89 -0.84 -21.22 -15.15
C ARG A 89 -1.37 -22.17 -14.08
N ASP A 90 -0.54 -23.14 -13.71
CA ASP A 90 -0.79 -23.99 -12.54
C ASP A 90 -0.47 -23.26 -11.23
N LYS A 91 -1.28 -22.23 -10.92
CA LYS A 91 -1.20 -21.49 -9.66
C LYS A 91 -2.54 -20.83 -9.32
N ASN A 92 -2.68 -20.44 -8.06
CA ASN A 92 -3.74 -19.54 -7.62
C ASN A 92 -3.21 -18.10 -7.48
N TYR A 93 -4.07 -17.14 -7.71
CA TYR A 93 -3.89 -15.77 -7.26
C TYR A 93 -4.61 -15.58 -5.92
N ASP A 94 -4.00 -14.80 -5.04
CA ASP A 94 -4.50 -14.55 -3.70
C ASP A 94 -4.27 -13.06 -3.35
N PRO A 95 -5.10 -12.15 -3.91
CA PRO A 95 -5.06 -10.73 -3.56
C PRO A 95 -5.53 -10.49 -2.13
N ASP A 96 -5.15 -9.35 -1.56
CA ASP A 96 -5.29 -9.12 -0.12
C ASP A 96 -6.75 -8.96 0.33
N LEU A 97 -7.52 -8.09 -0.33
CA LEU A 97 -8.88 -7.71 0.11
C LEU A 97 -9.85 -7.60 -1.08
N GLU A 98 -11.15 -7.70 -0.80
CA GLU A 98 -12.21 -7.36 -1.74
C GLU A 98 -13.38 -6.68 -1.02
N CYS A 99 -14.17 -5.96 -1.79
CA CYS A 99 -15.50 -5.49 -1.41
C CYS A 99 -16.47 -5.83 -2.55
N ASP A 100 -17.71 -5.34 -2.52
CA ASP A 100 -18.64 -5.61 -3.62
C ASP A 100 -18.15 -5.05 -4.97
N ASP A 101 -17.53 -3.87 -4.94
CA ASP A 101 -17.13 -3.13 -6.15
C ASP A 101 -15.73 -3.45 -6.67
N TYR A 102 -14.77 -3.82 -5.81
CA TYR A 102 -13.34 -3.90 -6.15
C TYR A 102 -12.64 -5.10 -5.51
N VAL A 103 -11.54 -5.53 -6.13
CA VAL A 103 -10.48 -6.33 -5.50
C VAL A 103 -9.28 -5.44 -5.24
N TYR A 104 -8.55 -5.67 -4.14
CA TYR A 104 -7.45 -4.82 -3.70
C TYR A 104 -6.19 -5.64 -3.46
N GLU A 105 -5.06 -5.14 -3.95
CA GLU A 105 -3.72 -5.58 -3.57
C GLU A 105 -3.05 -4.47 -2.78
N VAL A 106 -2.60 -4.77 -1.57
CA VAL A 106 -1.92 -3.84 -0.69
C VAL A 106 -0.41 -3.94 -0.89
N LYS A 107 0.24 -2.79 -1.02
CA LYS A 107 1.69 -2.66 -1.12
C LYS A 107 2.15 -1.63 -0.12
N GLY A 108 2.50 -2.13 1.07
CA GLY A 108 3.09 -1.34 2.14
C GLY A 108 4.60 -1.54 2.22
N ARG A 109 5.30 -0.48 2.62
CA ARG A 109 6.75 -0.53 2.89
C ARG A 109 7.09 0.32 4.11
N SER A 110 8.05 -0.17 4.91
CA SER A 110 8.60 0.54 6.06
C SER A 110 9.52 1.68 5.62
N TRP A 111 9.65 2.71 6.46
CA TRP A 111 10.47 3.89 6.19
C TRP A 111 11.97 3.64 6.34
N CYS A 112 12.38 2.49 6.87
CA CYS A 112 13.77 2.23 7.26
C CYS A 112 14.40 1.02 6.57
N THR A 113 13.65 0.27 5.75
CA THR A 113 14.15 -0.97 5.14
C THR A 113 14.63 -0.74 3.70
N PRO A 114 15.96 -0.66 3.45
CA PRO A 114 16.50 -0.44 2.11
C PRO A 114 16.31 -1.65 1.19
N GLY A 115 16.69 -1.48 -0.08
CA GLY A 115 16.64 -2.52 -1.12
C GLY A 115 15.53 -2.32 -2.14
N THR A 116 15.33 -3.32 -2.99
CA THR A 116 14.47 -3.26 -4.19
C THR A 116 13.02 -3.67 -3.95
N ALA A 117 12.61 -3.79 -2.68
CA ALA A 117 11.24 -4.19 -2.34
C ALA A 117 10.19 -3.27 -2.99
N GLY A 118 10.51 -1.99 -3.13
CA GLY A 118 9.69 -0.97 -3.77
C GLY A 118 9.40 -1.20 -5.24
N GLU A 119 10.39 -1.67 -5.99
CA GLU A 119 10.28 -1.85 -7.45
C GLU A 119 9.20 -2.86 -7.84
N LYS A 120 8.84 -3.75 -6.90
CA LYS A 120 7.79 -4.76 -7.12
C LYS A 120 6.46 -4.13 -7.52
N ILE A 121 6.16 -2.89 -7.12
CA ILE A 121 4.90 -2.24 -7.50
C ILE A 121 4.77 -2.10 -9.01
N LEU A 122 5.87 -1.94 -9.74
CA LEU A 122 5.90 -1.76 -11.21
C LEU A 122 5.41 -3.01 -11.95
N GLY A 123 5.64 -4.19 -11.38
CA GLY A 123 5.21 -5.48 -11.96
C GLY A 123 3.84 -5.97 -11.50
N VAL A 124 3.18 -5.29 -10.55
CA VAL A 124 1.89 -5.75 -9.99
C VAL A 124 0.79 -5.83 -11.06
N PRO A 125 0.58 -4.83 -11.94
CA PRO A 125 -0.44 -4.89 -12.98
C PRO A 125 -0.22 -6.08 -13.94
N LEU A 126 1.04 -6.37 -14.28
CA LEU A 126 1.40 -7.50 -15.14
C LEU A 126 1.21 -8.85 -14.44
N LYS A 127 1.59 -8.94 -13.15
CA LYS A 127 1.41 -10.15 -12.34
C LYS A 127 -0.07 -10.53 -12.23
N TYR A 128 -0.93 -9.52 -12.07
CA TYR A 128 -2.34 -9.67 -11.73
C TYR A 128 -3.29 -9.24 -12.86
N GLY A 129 -2.82 -9.21 -14.10
CA GLY A 129 -3.61 -8.79 -15.26
C GLY A 129 -4.91 -9.58 -15.47
N GLU A 130 -4.97 -10.84 -15.00
CA GLU A 130 -6.16 -11.67 -15.09
C GLU A 130 -7.20 -11.36 -13.99
N LEU A 131 -6.81 -10.69 -12.90
CA LEU A 131 -7.68 -10.53 -11.72
C LEU A 131 -8.99 -9.81 -12.02
N PRO A 132 -9.02 -8.71 -12.79
CA PRO A 132 -10.28 -8.04 -13.04
C PRO A 132 -11.33 -8.94 -13.70
N ARG A 133 -10.89 -9.82 -14.61
CA ARG A 133 -11.76 -10.81 -15.26
C ARG A 133 -12.15 -11.95 -14.32
N LEU A 134 -11.20 -12.47 -13.54
CA LEU A 134 -11.46 -13.60 -12.64
C LEU A 134 -12.44 -13.21 -11.52
N TYR A 135 -12.25 -12.04 -10.89
CA TYR A 135 -13.11 -11.55 -9.82
C TYR A 135 -14.34 -10.78 -10.32
N LYS A 136 -14.39 -10.44 -11.62
CA LYS A 136 -15.42 -9.56 -12.23
C LYS A 136 -15.52 -8.19 -11.55
N LYS A 137 -14.38 -7.67 -11.08
CA LYS A 137 -14.23 -6.42 -10.31
C LYS A 137 -12.93 -5.74 -10.69
N PRO A 138 -12.86 -4.41 -10.82
CA PRO A 138 -11.58 -3.73 -11.03
C PRO A 138 -10.59 -3.99 -9.88
N LEU A 139 -9.30 -4.04 -10.20
CA LEU A 139 -8.21 -4.17 -9.25
C LEU A 139 -7.69 -2.78 -8.83
N GLN A 140 -7.64 -2.54 -7.52
CA GLN A 140 -6.98 -1.37 -6.94
C GLN A 140 -5.72 -1.77 -6.19
N ILE A 141 -4.58 -1.22 -6.60
CA ILE A 141 -3.28 -1.44 -5.95
C ILE A 141 -3.08 -0.29 -4.95
N VAL A 142 -3.23 -0.58 -3.66
CA VAL A 142 -3.19 0.44 -2.61
C VAL A 142 -1.77 0.55 -2.06
N LEU A 143 -1.17 1.73 -2.21
CA LEU A 143 0.17 2.03 -1.73
C LEU A 143 0.09 2.63 -0.31
N VAL A 144 0.91 2.14 0.61
CA VAL A 144 0.86 2.53 2.04
C VAL A 144 2.26 2.87 2.57
N GLY A 145 2.36 3.92 3.37
CA GLY A 145 3.60 4.32 4.05
C GLY A 145 4.68 4.74 3.07
N TYR A 146 5.92 4.28 3.30
CA TYR A 146 7.05 4.65 2.43
C TYR A 146 6.86 4.19 0.98
N GLN A 147 6.05 3.15 0.73
CA GLN A 147 5.79 2.70 -0.65
C GLN A 147 5.07 3.76 -1.47
N GLU A 148 4.13 4.48 -0.85
CA GLU A 148 3.41 5.56 -1.50
C GLU A 148 4.36 6.73 -1.82
N TYR A 149 5.16 7.14 -0.85
CA TYR A 149 6.19 8.17 -1.03
C TYR A 149 7.19 7.80 -2.13
N GLU A 150 7.71 6.58 -2.11
CA GLU A 150 8.68 6.11 -3.09
C GLU A 150 8.10 6.07 -4.50
N ALA A 151 6.82 5.69 -4.65
CA ALA A 151 6.15 5.76 -5.95
C ALA A 151 6.06 7.19 -6.47
N ARG A 152 5.59 8.13 -5.63
CA ARG A 152 5.42 9.55 -5.95
C ARG A 152 6.74 10.20 -6.36
N GLU A 153 7.75 10.06 -5.50
CA GLU A 153 9.00 10.83 -5.59
C GLU A 153 10.12 10.14 -6.37
N LYS A 154 10.21 8.80 -6.32
CA LYS A 154 11.34 8.05 -6.90
C LYS A 154 10.97 7.30 -8.18
N PHE A 155 9.71 6.93 -8.36
CA PHE A 155 9.24 6.22 -9.56
C PHE A 155 8.40 7.11 -10.49
N ALA A 156 8.37 8.42 -10.25
CA ALA A 156 7.66 9.41 -11.05
C ALA A 156 6.14 9.18 -11.16
N PHE A 157 5.50 8.53 -10.18
CA PHE A 157 4.04 8.37 -10.20
C PHE A 157 3.29 9.70 -9.98
N GLY A 158 3.97 10.76 -9.55
CA GLY A 158 3.34 12.06 -9.23
C GLY A 158 2.28 11.88 -8.14
N ASP A 159 1.18 12.63 -8.18
CA ASP A 159 0.09 12.48 -7.20
C ASP A 159 -0.76 11.21 -7.43
N LEU A 160 -0.29 10.23 -8.22
CA LEU A 160 -1.08 9.13 -8.82
C LEU A 160 -2.23 9.58 -9.73
N LEU A 161 -2.69 10.83 -9.55
CA LEU A 161 -3.77 11.52 -10.24
C LEU A 161 -3.28 12.75 -11.00
N ASP A 162 -2.08 13.27 -10.68
CA ASP A 162 -1.47 14.40 -11.38
C ASP A 162 -0.40 13.94 -12.37
N ASN A 163 -0.67 14.19 -13.65
CA ASN A 163 0.16 13.81 -14.78
C ASN A 163 1.40 14.72 -14.94
N ASN A 164 1.45 15.88 -14.28
CA ASN A 164 2.51 16.87 -14.46
C ASN A 164 3.89 16.37 -14.04
N ASN A 165 3.95 15.44 -13.08
CA ASN A 165 5.19 14.87 -12.55
C ASN A 165 5.42 13.42 -12.99
N GLN A 166 4.78 12.98 -14.09
CA GLN A 166 4.95 11.65 -14.66
C GLN A 166 5.74 11.70 -15.96
N THR A 167 6.62 10.70 -16.18
CA THR A 167 7.21 10.50 -17.51
C THR A 167 6.13 10.07 -18.52
N PRO A 168 6.30 10.33 -19.82
CA PRO A 168 5.38 9.88 -20.86
C PRO A 168 5.11 8.36 -20.81
N GLU A 169 6.16 7.56 -20.63
CA GLU A 169 6.09 6.09 -20.63
C GLU A 169 5.29 5.56 -19.45
N LEU A 170 5.47 6.16 -18.28
CA LEU A 170 4.67 5.79 -17.11
C LEU A 170 3.21 6.16 -17.31
N ARG A 171 2.94 7.35 -17.84
CA ARG A 171 1.57 7.82 -18.10
C ARG A 171 0.83 6.90 -19.08
N GLU A 172 1.49 6.51 -20.16
CA GLU A 172 0.95 5.56 -21.14
C GLU A 172 0.69 4.19 -20.49
N SER A 173 1.63 3.71 -19.68
CA SER A 173 1.47 2.44 -18.95
C SER A 173 0.28 2.48 -17.99
N LEU A 174 0.14 3.56 -17.21
CA LEU A 174 -0.97 3.75 -16.27
C LEU A 174 -2.31 3.87 -17.00
N ALA A 175 -2.36 4.56 -18.14
CA ALA A 175 -3.54 4.65 -18.98
C ALA A 175 -3.96 3.26 -19.51
N PHE A 176 -3.00 2.50 -20.05
CA PHE A 176 -3.21 1.13 -20.50
C PHE A 176 -3.77 0.24 -19.38
N TYR A 177 -3.18 0.29 -18.17
CA TYR A 177 -3.68 -0.49 -17.04
C TYR A 177 -5.09 -0.08 -16.62
N LYS A 178 -5.40 1.22 -16.65
CA LYS A 178 -6.72 1.73 -16.31
C LYS A 178 -7.80 1.25 -17.28
N GLU A 179 -7.51 1.22 -18.59
CA GLU A 179 -8.39 0.61 -19.60
C GLU A 179 -8.66 -0.86 -19.32
N HIS A 180 -7.72 -1.55 -18.69
CA HIS A 180 -7.82 -2.94 -18.28
C HIS A 180 -8.33 -3.13 -16.84
N ASN A 181 -8.97 -2.11 -16.27
CA ASN A 181 -9.56 -2.12 -14.92
C ASN A 181 -8.53 -2.36 -13.80
N ILE A 182 -7.31 -1.86 -13.96
CA ILE A 182 -6.25 -1.90 -12.94
C ILE A 182 -5.77 -0.47 -12.67
N GLN A 183 -5.75 -0.06 -11.40
CA GLN A 183 -5.34 1.28 -11.03
C GLN A 183 -4.62 1.30 -9.68
N TYR A 184 -3.71 2.26 -9.51
CA TYR A 184 -3.08 2.53 -8.22
C TYR A 184 -3.94 3.49 -7.39
N MET A 185 -3.79 3.42 -6.08
CA MET A 185 -4.44 4.31 -5.13
C MET A 185 -3.49 4.62 -3.98
N ALA A 186 -3.38 5.90 -3.62
CA ALA A 186 -2.70 6.33 -2.41
C ALA A 186 -3.62 6.02 -1.22
N PHE A 187 -3.07 5.37 -0.19
CA PHE A 187 -3.82 5.21 1.05
C PHE A 187 -4.06 6.56 1.73
N THR A 188 -3.14 7.52 1.57
CA THR A 188 -3.35 8.87 2.11
C THR A 188 -4.57 9.58 1.50
N ASP A 189 -5.00 9.23 0.29
CA ASP A 189 -6.23 9.77 -0.29
C ASP A 189 -7.48 9.17 0.33
N ILE A 190 -7.42 7.90 0.76
CA ILE A 190 -8.48 7.30 1.58
C ILE A 190 -8.53 8.04 2.92
N LEU A 191 -7.38 8.23 3.59
CA LEU A 191 -7.29 8.92 4.87
C LEU A 191 -7.87 10.34 4.83
N LYS A 192 -7.51 11.14 3.83
CA LYS A 192 -8.06 12.49 3.62
C LYS A 192 -9.59 12.45 3.51
N LYS A 193 -10.15 11.52 2.74
CA LYS A 193 -11.61 11.39 2.52
C LYS A 193 -12.37 11.00 3.78
N ILE A 194 -11.73 10.31 4.72
CA ILE A 194 -12.33 9.91 6.00
C ILE A 194 -11.96 10.82 7.17
N GLY A 195 -11.39 12.00 6.89
CA GLY A 195 -11.13 13.05 7.89
C GLY A 195 -9.75 13.00 8.56
N HIS A 196 -8.83 12.16 8.09
CA HIS A 196 -7.44 12.10 8.55
C HIS A 196 -6.52 12.83 7.57
N SER A 197 -6.55 14.16 7.57
CA SER A 197 -5.55 14.96 6.86
C SER A 197 -4.34 15.19 7.76
N TYR A 198 -3.23 14.57 7.44
CA TYR A 198 -1.91 14.91 8.00
C TYR A 198 -1.00 15.38 6.85
N GLY A 199 0.01 16.19 7.16
CA GLY A 199 0.85 16.97 6.24
C GLY A 199 0.79 16.51 4.79
N SER A 200 0.19 17.32 3.91
CA SER A 200 0.25 17.08 2.47
C SER A 200 1.72 17.04 2.06
N TRP A 201 2.18 15.92 1.50
CA TRP A 201 3.45 15.83 0.79
C TRP A 201 3.55 17.05 -0.13
N LYS A 202 4.42 17.99 0.20
CA LYS A 202 4.77 19.15 -0.62
C LYS A 202 6.10 18.88 -1.28
#